data_AF-A0A382HY91-F1
#
_entry.id   AF-A0A382HY91-F1
#
_cell.length_a   1.000
_cell.length_b   1.000
_cell.length_c   1.000
_cell.angle_alpha   90.00
_cell.angle_beta   90.00
_cell.angle_gamma   90.00
#
_symmetry.space_group_name_H-M   'P 1'
#
loop_
_entity.id
_entity.type
_entity.pdbx_description
1 polymer ?
#
loop_
_entity_poly.entity_id
_entity_poly.type
_entity_poly.pdbx_seq_one_letter_code
_entity_poly.pdbx_strand_id
1 'polypeptide(L)' 'MQFGAQLGNYGTQWSDVATTVHALENGRWNSVWFSDHFMPPGRPEAADGPALEGWTLITAVAT' A
#
# COMPACT_ATOMS: atom_id res chain seq x y z
N MET A 1 -6.93 -21.97 4.68
CA MET A 1 -6.04 -21.30 3.71
C MET A 1 -5.91 -19.85 4.14
N GLN A 2 -4.72 -19.26 4.10
CA GLN A 2 -4.50 -17.85 4.43
C GLN A 2 -4.27 -17.05 3.16
N PHE A 3 -4.80 -15.82 3.10
CA PHE A 3 -4.67 -14.93 1.95
C PHE A 3 -4.14 -13.55 2.39
N GLY A 4 -3.16 -13.03 1.65
CA GLY A 4 -2.60 -11.70 1.87
C GLY A 4 -2.87 -10.77 0.68
N ALA A 5 -3.02 -9.48 0.95
CA ALA A 5 -3.22 -8.45 -0.06
C ALA A 5 -1.96 -7.60 -0.20
N GLN A 6 -1.45 -7.45 -1.43
CA GLN A 6 -0.44 -6.43 -1.74
C GLN A 6 -1.16 -5.21 -2.31
N LEU A 7 -0.97 -4.05 -1.68
CA LEU A 7 -1.58 -2.79 -2.09
C LEU A 7 -0.59 -1.92 -2.85
N GLY A 8 -1.11 -1.07 -3.73
CA GLY A 8 -0.30 -0.04 -4.39
C GLY A 8 -0.02 1.12 -3.45
N ASN A 9 1.22 1.61 -3.45
CA ASN A 9 1.65 2.82 -2.74
C ASN A 9 2.21 3.90 -3.69
N TYR A 10 1.89 3.82 -4.99
CA TYR A 10 2.29 4.77 -6.02
C TYR A 10 1.07 5.41 -6.66
N GLY A 11 1.10 6.72 -6.92
CA GLY A 11 -0.02 7.42 -7.53
C GLY A 11 -1.33 7.28 -6.74
N THR A 12 -1.22 7.02 -5.44
CA THR A 12 -2.31 6.66 -4.53
C THR A 12 -2.35 7.66 -3.37
N GLN A 13 -3.55 7.97 -2.89
CA GLN A 13 -3.72 8.82 -1.72
C GLN A 13 -3.88 7.98 -0.45
N TRP A 14 -3.51 8.55 0.69
CA TRP A 14 -3.69 7.90 1.99
C TRP A 14 -5.13 7.44 2.24
N SER A 15 -6.13 8.26 1.88
CA SER A 15 -7.55 7.93 2.05
C SER A 15 -7.96 6.62 1.36
N ASP A 16 -7.36 6.34 0.19
CA ASP A 16 -7.65 5.15 -0.59
C ASP A 16 -7.04 3.91 0.08
N VAL A 17 -5.82 4.04 0.61
CA VAL A 17 -5.15 2.98 1.39
C VAL A 17 -5.93 2.67 2.65
N ALA A 18 -6.27 3.69 3.45
CA ALA A 18 -6.99 3.53 4.71
C ALA A 18 -8.36 2.86 4.51
N THR A 19 -9.13 3.33 3.51
CA THR A 19 -10.42 2.72 3.15
C THR A 19 -10.27 1.25 2.76
N THR A 20 -9.24 0.94 1.97
CA THR A 20 -8.98 -0.43 1.52
C THR A 20 -8.58 -1.33 2.69
N VAL A 21 -7.66 -0.89 3.55
CA VAL A 21 -7.22 -1.67 4.72
C VAL A 21 -8.39 -1.97 5.65
N HIS A 22 -9.26 -1.00 5.95
CA HIS A 22 -10.45 -1.26 6.77
C HIS A 22 -11.40 -2.28 6.13
N ALA A 23 -11.52 -2.31 4.80
CA ALA A 23 -12.30 -3.34 4.12
C ALA A 23 -11.62 -4.73 4.21
N LEU A 24 -10.29 -4.79 4.19
CA LEU A 24 -9.52 -6.03 4.34
C LEU A 24 -9.62 -6.58 5.77
N GLU A 25 -9.49 -5.73 6.78
CA GLU A 25 -9.64 -6.06 8.21
C GLU A 25 -11.02 -6.64 8.53
N ASN A 26 -12.08 -6.03 7.98
CA ASN A 26 -13.44 -6.54 8.13
C ASN A 26 -13.72 -7.81 7.30
N GLY A 27 -12.76 -8.21 6.45
CA GLY A 27 -12.85 -9.34 5.54
C GLY A 27 -12.22 -10.62 6.09
N ARG A 28 -11.77 -11.48 5.16
CA ARG A 28 -11.10 -12.76 5.46
C ARG A 28 -9.62 -12.75 5.09
N TRP A 29 -9.00 -11.57 5.11
CA TRP A 29 -7.58 -11.39 4.80
C TRP A 29 -6.72 -11.57 6.04
N ASN A 30 -5.48 -12.01 5.86
CA ASN A 30 -4.58 -12.38 6.94
C ASN A 30 -3.30 -11.52 6.98
N SER A 31 -3.01 -10.77 5.92
CA SER A 31 -1.87 -9.86 5.86
C SER A 31 -2.06 -8.78 4.80
N VAL A 32 -1.41 -7.63 5.01
CA VAL A 32 -1.28 -6.54 4.05
C VAL A 32 0.20 -6.31 3.78
N TRP A 33 0.55 -6.03 2.53
CA TRP A 33 1.92 -5.81 2.08
C TRP A 33 2.00 -4.53 1.24
N PHE A 34 3.07 -3.76 1.45
CA PHE A 34 3.43 -2.61 0.63
C PHE A 34 4.84 -2.82 0.09
N SER A 35 5.10 -2.26 -1.09
CA SER A 35 6.44 -2.28 -1.67
C SER A 35 7.27 -1.12 -1.12
N ASP A 36 8.52 -1.38 -0.76
CA ASP A 36 9.46 -0.34 -0.32
C ASP A 36 10.22 0.20 -1.54
N HIS A 37 9.60 1.13 -2.27
CA HIS A 37 10.29 1.88 -3.31
C HIS A 37 10.29 3.36 -2.99
N PHE A 38 11.48 3.97 -3.12
CA PHE A 38 11.65 5.41 -3.03
C PHE A 38 10.93 6.17 -4.15
N MET A 39 10.77 5.55 -5.32
CA MET A 39 10.17 6.12 -6.52
C MET A 39 9.24 5.08 -7.17
N PRO A 40 8.15 5.50 -7.84
CA PRO A 40 7.27 4.56 -8.53
C PRO A 40 8.05 3.66 -9.50
N PRO A 41 7.87 2.32 -9.41
CA PRO A 41 8.52 1.39 -10.33
C PRO A 41 7.85 1.49 -11.70
N GLY A 42 8.63 1.37 -12.77
CA GLY A 42 8.10 1.27 -14.12
C GLY A 42 8.80 2.15 -15.14
N ARG A 43 8.01 2.79 -16.00
CA ARG A 43 8.49 3.55 -17.16
C ARG A 43 9.27 4.78 -16.70
N PRO A 44 10.47 5.06 -17.24
CA PRO A 44 11.33 6.18 -16.82
C PRO A 44 10.61 7.53 -16.79
N GLU A 45 9.62 7.73 -17.66
CA GLU A 45 8.86 8.99 -17.78
C GLU A 45 7.83 9.20 -16.67
N ALA A 46 7.58 8.19 -15.83
CA ALA A 46 6.66 8.25 -14.68
C ALA A 46 7.36 7.90 -13.34
N ALA A 47 8.69 7.73 -13.37
CA ALA A 47 9.47 7.31 -12.21
C ALA A 47 9.60 8.41 -11.16
N ASP A 48 9.22 9.66 -11.44
CA ASP A 48 9.26 10.81 -10.52
C ASP A 48 7.90 11.16 -9.90
N GLY A 49 6.89 10.28 -10.07
CA GLY A 49 5.55 10.46 -9.51
C GLY A 49 5.48 10.26 -7.98
N PRO A 50 4.35 10.62 -7.35
CA PRO A 50 4.17 10.47 -5.91
C PRO A 50 4.21 9.00 -5.47
N ALA A 51 4.98 8.72 -4.42
CA ALA A 51 5.06 7.45 -3.73
C ALA A 51 4.88 7.66 -2.22
N LEU A 52 4.00 6.87 -1.61
CA LEU A 52 3.88 6.79 -0.15
C LEU A 52 4.97 5.85 0.37
N GLU A 53 5.67 6.28 1.43
CA GLU A 53 6.79 5.54 1.99
C GLU A 53 6.31 4.29 2.76
N GLY A 54 7.02 3.17 2.59
CA GLY A 54 6.55 1.85 3.01
C GLY A 54 6.48 1.66 4.53
N TRP A 55 7.47 2.12 5.29
CA TRP A 55 7.53 1.96 6.75
C TRP A 55 6.48 2.78 7.47
N THR A 56 6.26 4.03 7.03
CA THR A 56 5.22 4.91 7.55
C THR A 56 3.83 4.38 7.22
N LEU A 57 3.61 3.83 6.02
CA LEU A 57 2.37 3.15 5.68
C LEU A 57 2.09 1.95 6.59
N ILE A 58 3.05 1.01 6.72
CA ILE A 58 2.88 -0.16 7.59
C ILE A 58 2.62 0.26 9.03
N THR A 59 3.31 1.29 9.52
CA THR A 59 3.08 1.83 10.87
C THR A 59 1.68 2.40 11.01
N ALA A 60 1.19 3.14 10.03
CA ALA A 60 -0.12 3.77 10.07
C ALA A 60 -1.28 2.76 10.03
N VAL A 61 -1.07 1.58 9.42
CA VAL A 61 -2.10 0.54 9.27
C VAL A 61 -1.96 -0.62 10.26
N ALA A 62 -0.89 -0.63 11.07
CA ALA A 62 -0.69 -1.63 12.12
C ALA A 62 -1.51 -1.22 13.36
N THR A 63 -2.81 -1.49 13.32
CA THR A 63 -3.75 -1.22 14.42
C THR A 63 -4.23 -2.48 15.12
#